data_AF-A0A7T8G636-F1
#
_entry.id   AF-A0A7T8G636-F1
#
_cell.length_a   1.000
_cell.length_b   1.000
_cell.length_c   1.000
_cell.angle_alpha   90.00
_cell.angle_beta   90.00
_cell.angle_gamma   90.00
#
_symmetry.space_group_name_H-M   'P 1'
#
loop_
_entity.id
_entity.type
_entity.pdbx_description
1 polymer ?
#
loop_
_entity_poly.entity_id
_entity_poly.type
_entity_poly.pdbx_seq_one_letter_code
_entity_poly.pdbx_strand_id
1 'polypeptide(L)'
;DEARTPLIISQSVKETKNLYKEAQRFVRTLKNRHYLIELETKTIELTEEGITKAENFFQIDNLYNVEHASLLHHVKNALKAAFTMHKDKDYLVDYKDGQVLIIDQFTGRALPGRQFSDGLHQALEAKEGVLIKEETSIGATITYQNFFRLYHKLSGMTGTAKT
;
A
#
# COMPACT_ATOMS: atom_id res chain seq x y z
N ASP A 1 -6.98 29.59 -10.18
CA ASP A 1 -6.27 29.16 -8.97
C ASP A 1 -6.61 27.76 -8.49
N GLU A 2 -7.89 27.37 -8.43
CA GLU A 2 -8.31 26.01 -8.02
C GLU A 2 -7.78 24.89 -8.94
N ALA A 3 -7.46 25.22 -10.19
CA ALA A 3 -6.87 24.28 -11.16
C ALA A 3 -5.46 23.75 -10.79
N ARG A 4 -4.86 24.22 -9.68
CA ARG A 4 -3.57 23.73 -9.18
C ARG A 4 -3.68 22.41 -8.43
N THR A 5 -4.84 22.14 -7.82
CA THR A 5 -5.11 20.86 -7.15
C THR A 5 -6.01 20.01 -8.06
N PRO A 6 -5.65 18.75 -8.35
CA PRO A 6 -6.51 17.90 -9.16
C PRO A 6 -7.81 17.55 -8.43
N LEU A 7 -8.86 17.26 -9.19
CA LEU A 7 -10.09 16.70 -8.65
C LEU A 7 -9.86 15.21 -8.39
N ILE A 8 -10.04 14.79 -7.13
CA ILE A 8 -9.78 13.43 -6.66
C ILE A 8 -11.09 12.86 -6.11
N ILE A 9 -11.47 11.67 -6.58
CA ILE A 9 -12.54 10.87 -5.98
C ILE A 9 -11.86 9.78 -5.16
N SER A 10 -11.97 9.88 -3.84
CA SER A 10 -11.49 8.85 -2.92
C SER A 10 -12.60 7.83 -2.65
N GLN A 11 -12.25 6.55 -2.68
CA GLN A 11 -13.12 5.48 -2.20
C GLN A 11 -12.60 4.98 -0.86
N SER A 12 -13.50 4.79 0.09
CA SER A 12 -13.20 4.05 1.31
C SER A 12 -13.12 2.57 0.96
N VAL A 13 -11.96 1.95 1.17
CA VAL A 13 -11.83 0.50 1.08
C VAL A 13 -12.59 -0.11 2.27
N LYS A 14 -13.41 -1.15 2.03
CA LYS A 14 -14.08 -1.91 3.11
C LYS A 14 -13.06 -2.39 4.15
N GLU A 15 -13.48 -2.66 5.39
CA GLU A 15 -12.61 -3.05 6.51
C GLU A 15 -11.63 -4.20 6.17
N THR A 16 -10.42 -3.84 5.72
CA THR A 16 -9.31 -4.76 5.41
C THR A 16 -8.34 -4.94 6.57
N LYS A 17 -8.55 -4.24 7.70
CA LYS A 17 -7.67 -4.26 8.88
C LYS A 17 -7.40 -5.68 9.40
N ASN A 18 -8.40 -6.56 9.35
CA ASN A 18 -8.24 -7.94 9.80
C ASN A 18 -7.37 -8.76 8.85
N LEU A 19 -7.49 -8.57 7.54
CA LEU A 19 -6.68 -9.27 6.54
C LEU A 19 -5.19 -8.94 6.69
N TYR A 20 -4.83 -7.68 6.96
CA TYR A 20 -3.44 -7.31 7.24
C TYR A 20 -2.87 -8.05 8.47
N LYS A 21 -3.66 -8.16 9.55
CA LYS A 21 -3.25 -8.87 10.76
C LYS A 21 -3.11 -10.38 10.52
N GLU A 22 -4.04 -10.98 9.79
CA GLU A 22 -4.02 -12.41 9.48
C GLU A 22 -2.88 -12.77 8.52
N ALA A 23 -2.68 -11.98 7.46
CA ALA A 23 -1.55 -12.11 6.56
C ALA A 23 -0.22 -11.99 7.31
N GLN A 24 -0.10 -11.04 8.24
CA GLN A 24 1.10 -10.90 9.05
C GLN A 24 1.32 -12.11 9.98
N ARG A 25 0.26 -12.67 10.57
CA ARG A 25 0.34 -13.91 11.36
C ARG A 25 0.83 -15.07 10.52
N PHE A 26 0.29 -15.26 9.32
CA PHE A 26 0.74 -16.27 8.38
C PHE A 26 2.24 -16.13 8.06
N VAL A 27 2.67 -14.93 7.66
CA VAL A 27 4.06 -14.66 7.27
C VAL A 27 5.04 -14.95 8.40
N ARG A 28 4.67 -14.68 9.67
CA ARG A 28 5.50 -15.05 10.84
C ARG A 28 5.71 -16.56 11.01
N THR A 29 4.86 -17.41 10.42
CA THR A 29 5.03 -18.87 10.44
C THR A 29 5.94 -19.40 9.33
N LEU A 30 6.32 -18.56 8.36
CA LEU A 30 7.12 -18.97 7.22
C LEU A 30 8.57 -19.24 7.60
N LYS A 31 9.24 -20.03 6.77
CA LYS A 31 10.65 -20.43 6.88
C LYS A 31 11.29 -20.20 5.52
N ASN A 32 12.61 -20.17 5.45
CA ASN A 32 13.36 -19.86 4.22
C ASN A 32 12.98 -20.69 3.00
N ARG A 33 12.48 -21.93 3.17
CA ARG A 33 12.03 -22.79 2.06
C ARG A 33 10.66 -22.42 1.47
N HIS A 34 9.87 -21.61 2.17
CA HIS A 34 8.51 -21.26 1.77
C HIS A 34 8.44 -20.00 0.88
N TYR A 35 9.56 -19.31 0.65
CA TYR A 35 9.61 -18.10 -0.16
C TYR A 35 10.96 -17.95 -0.86
N LEU A 36 10.97 -17.20 -1.96
CA LEU A 36 12.17 -16.78 -2.68
C LEU A 36 12.26 -15.26 -2.62
N ILE A 37 13.46 -14.72 -2.36
CA ILE A 37 13.74 -13.29 -2.35
C ILE A 37 14.82 -13.02 -3.37
N GLU A 38 14.56 -12.08 -4.26
CA GLU A 38 15.58 -11.51 -5.12
C GLU A 38 16.04 -10.17 -4.54
N LEU A 39 17.29 -10.12 -4.06
CA LEU A 39 17.81 -8.97 -3.32
C LEU A 39 18.03 -7.74 -4.20
N GLU A 40 18.31 -7.93 -5.49
CA GLU A 40 18.55 -6.83 -6.44
C GLU A 40 17.26 -6.09 -6.77
N THR A 41 16.20 -6.83 -7.10
CA THR A 41 14.89 -6.27 -7.46
C THR A 41 13.99 -6.07 -6.25
N LYS A 42 14.40 -6.55 -5.07
CA LYS A 42 13.63 -6.53 -3.83
C LYS A 42 12.26 -7.24 -3.98
N THR A 43 12.14 -8.17 -4.92
CA THR A 43 10.94 -8.98 -5.11
C THR A 43 10.93 -10.17 -4.17
N ILE A 44 9.74 -10.58 -3.76
CA ILE A 44 9.52 -11.75 -2.92
C ILE A 44 8.31 -12.51 -3.41
N GLU A 45 8.45 -13.82 -3.54
CA GLU A 45 7.39 -14.72 -3.99
C GLU A 45 7.34 -15.98 -3.12
N LEU A 46 6.16 -16.61 -3.02
CA LEU A 46 6.02 -17.89 -2.33
C LEU A 46 6.53 -19.01 -3.24
N THR A 47 7.21 -20.00 -2.66
CA THR A 47 7.48 -21.27 -3.33
C THR A 47 6.23 -22.14 -3.34
N GLU A 48 6.22 -23.24 -4.09
CA GLU A 48 5.13 -24.23 -4.05
C GLU A 48 4.80 -24.68 -2.62
N GLU A 49 5.83 -24.98 -1.80
CA GLU A 49 5.62 -25.32 -0.39
C GLU A 49 4.98 -24.16 0.40
N GLY A 50 5.33 -22.92 0.09
CA GLY A 50 4.75 -21.73 0.70
C GLY A 50 3.28 -21.52 0.31
N ILE A 51 2.94 -21.81 -0.95
CA ILE A 51 1.57 -21.75 -1.47
C ILE A 51 0.69 -22.79 -0.77
N THR A 52 1.12 -24.05 -0.75
CA THR A 52 0.40 -25.12 -0.04
C THR A 52 0.26 -24.80 1.46
N LYS A 53 1.27 -24.19 2.07
CA LYS A 53 1.17 -23.76 3.47
C LYS A 53 0.16 -22.62 3.64
N ALA A 54 0.08 -21.68 2.71
CA ALA A 54 -0.91 -20.60 2.73
C ALA A 54 -2.33 -21.17 2.63
N GLU A 55 -2.56 -22.06 1.66
CA GLU A 55 -3.85 -22.74 1.44
C GLU A 55 -4.34 -23.45 2.70
N ASN A 56 -3.45 -24.21 3.36
CA ASN A 56 -3.77 -24.87 4.62
C ASN A 56 -4.01 -23.88 5.79
N PHE A 57 -3.25 -22.79 5.86
CA PHE A 57 -3.38 -21.80 6.94
C PHE A 57 -4.70 -21.02 6.84
N PHE A 58 -5.07 -20.63 5.62
CA PHE A 58 -6.30 -19.86 5.35
C PHE A 58 -7.51 -20.74 5.05
N GLN A 59 -7.34 -22.07 5.01
CA GLN A 59 -8.39 -23.05 4.73
C GLN A 59 -9.08 -22.79 3.38
N ILE A 60 -8.26 -22.63 2.33
CA ILE A 60 -8.71 -22.39 0.95
C ILE A 60 -8.09 -23.41 0.01
N ASP A 61 -8.74 -23.63 -1.13
CA ASP A 61 -8.28 -24.63 -2.11
C ASP A 61 -7.10 -24.13 -2.95
N ASN A 62 -7.18 -22.90 -3.47
CA ASN A 62 -6.16 -22.34 -4.36
C ASN A 62 -5.98 -20.84 -4.11
N LEU A 63 -4.82 -20.44 -3.60
CA LEU A 63 -4.52 -19.03 -3.28
C LEU A 63 -4.61 -18.08 -4.48
N TYR A 64 -4.43 -18.58 -5.71
CA TYR A 64 -4.41 -17.78 -6.94
C TYR A 64 -5.76 -17.66 -7.63
N ASN A 65 -6.83 -18.26 -7.07
CA ASN A 65 -8.17 -18.05 -7.58
C ASN A 65 -8.60 -16.58 -7.44
N VAL A 66 -9.39 -16.09 -8.40
CA VAL A 66 -9.88 -14.70 -8.45
C VAL A 66 -10.64 -14.32 -7.18
N GLU A 67 -11.37 -15.26 -6.59
CA GLU A 67 -12.09 -15.08 -5.32
C GLU A 67 -11.17 -14.73 -4.14
N HIS A 68 -9.91 -15.17 -4.19
CA HIS A 68 -8.90 -14.93 -3.15
C HIS A 68 -7.89 -13.83 -3.54
N ALA A 69 -8.14 -13.08 -4.62
CA ALA A 69 -7.24 -12.03 -5.09
C ALA A 69 -6.91 -10.98 -4.00
N SER A 70 -7.89 -10.62 -3.17
CA SER A 70 -7.69 -9.72 -2.03
C SER A 70 -6.74 -10.32 -0.99
N LEU A 71 -6.94 -11.58 -0.60
CA LEU A 71 -6.07 -12.27 0.35
C LEU A 71 -4.64 -12.39 -0.20
N LEU A 72 -4.49 -12.81 -1.46
CA LEU A 72 -3.19 -12.90 -2.13
C LEU A 72 -2.46 -11.56 -2.11
N HIS A 73 -3.15 -10.45 -2.39
CA HIS A 73 -2.59 -9.11 -2.32
C HIS A 73 -2.07 -8.78 -0.91
N HIS A 74 -2.85 -9.05 0.14
CA HIS A 74 -2.43 -8.81 1.53
C HIS A 74 -1.25 -9.72 1.94
N VAL A 75 -1.23 -10.98 1.52
CA VAL A 75 -0.10 -11.90 1.76
C VAL A 75 1.17 -11.39 1.08
N LYS A 76 1.09 -10.95 -0.18
CA LYS A 76 2.23 -10.35 -0.90
C LYS A 76 2.77 -9.11 -0.18
N ASN A 77 1.88 -8.23 0.30
CA ASN A 77 2.29 -7.05 1.06
C ASN A 77 2.92 -7.40 2.41
N ALA A 78 2.36 -8.39 3.13
CA ALA A 78 2.93 -8.87 4.39
C ALA A 78 4.32 -9.51 4.18
N LEU A 79 4.52 -10.26 3.10
CA LEU A 79 5.82 -10.82 2.72
C LEU A 79 6.85 -9.70 2.47
N LYS A 80 6.49 -8.72 1.66
CA LYS A 80 7.36 -7.57 1.35
C LYS A 80 7.69 -6.76 2.61
N ALA A 81 6.68 -6.47 3.44
CA ALA A 81 6.87 -5.78 4.71
C ALA A 81 7.79 -6.56 5.66
N ALA A 82 7.65 -7.89 5.74
CA ALA A 82 8.43 -8.73 6.64
C ALA A 82 9.89 -8.85 6.22
N PHE A 83 10.15 -9.17 4.95
CA PHE A 83 11.46 -9.64 4.50
C PHE A 83 12.25 -8.63 3.68
N THR A 84 11.59 -7.71 2.98
CA THR A 84 12.25 -6.73 2.10
C THR A 84 12.44 -5.37 2.78
N MET A 85 11.56 -5.04 3.73
CA MET A 85 11.56 -3.75 4.42
C MET A 85 12.20 -3.86 5.81
N HIS A 86 13.23 -3.07 6.05
CA HIS A 86 14.00 -3.08 7.30
C HIS A 86 13.76 -1.82 8.11
N LYS A 87 13.49 -2.04 9.40
CA LYS A 87 13.43 -0.97 10.40
C LYS A 87 14.80 -0.30 10.52
N ASP A 88 14.80 1.01 10.75
CA ASP A 88 15.97 1.88 10.87
C ASP A 88 16.80 2.02 9.57
N LYS A 89 16.27 1.52 8.45
CA LYS A 89 16.85 1.68 7.10
C LYS A 89 15.83 2.17 6.08
N ASP A 90 14.72 1.45 5.91
CA ASP A 90 13.67 1.82 4.95
C ASP A 90 12.54 2.62 5.62
N TYR A 91 12.32 2.39 6.92
CA TYR A 91 11.33 3.09 7.73
C TYR A 91 11.76 3.12 9.21
N LEU A 92 11.12 3.99 9.99
CA LEU A 92 11.21 4.05 11.44
C LEU A 92 9.81 3.97 12.06
N VAL A 93 9.76 3.61 13.34
CA VAL A 93 8.52 3.57 14.11
C VAL A 93 8.56 4.70 15.13
N ASP A 94 7.64 5.64 15.02
CA ASP A 94 7.43 6.65 16.06
C ASP A 94 6.55 6.05 17.16
N TYR A 95 7.17 5.73 18.30
CA TYR A 95 6.48 5.14 19.44
C TYR A 95 5.62 6.13 20.22
N LYS A 96 5.78 7.45 20.03
CA LYS A 96 4.93 8.45 20.69
C LYS A 96 3.55 8.48 20.08
N ASP A 97 3.51 8.51 18.74
CA ASP A 97 2.28 8.58 17.97
C ASP A 97 1.81 7.20 17.47
N GLY A 98 2.63 6.16 17.64
CA GLY A 98 2.32 4.79 17.22
C GLY A 98 2.19 4.66 15.70
N GLN A 99 3.11 5.24 14.94
CA GLN A 99 3.03 5.28 13.47
C GLN A 99 4.34 4.91 12.78
N VAL A 100 4.22 4.35 11.58
CA VAL A 100 5.36 4.08 10.70
C VAL A 100 5.69 5.35 9.92
N LEU A 101 6.97 5.73 9.88
CA LEU A 101 7.48 6.86 9.13
C LEU A 101 8.52 6.39 8.11
N ILE A 102 8.41 6.89 6.88
CA ILE A 102 9.31 6.52 5.78
C ILE A 102 10.65 7.23 5.97
N ILE A 103 11.75 6.52 5.73
CA ILE A 103 13.09 7.12 5.65
C ILE A 103 13.39 7.46 4.19
N ASP A 104 13.78 8.70 3.93
CA ASP A 104 14.34 9.08 2.65
C ASP A 104 15.73 8.45 2.46
N GLN A 105 15.90 7.63 1.42
CA GLN A 105 17.15 6.92 1.14
C GLN A 105 18.32 7.84 0.80
N PHE A 106 18.06 9.07 0.33
CA PHE A 106 19.11 10.01 -0.03
C PHE A 106 19.58 10.84 1.17
N THR A 107 18.65 11.25 2.03
CA THR A 107 18.94 12.19 3.13
C THR A 107 18.95 11.54 4.51
N GLY A 108 18.42 10.32 4.64
CA GLY A 108 18.23 9.63 5.92
C GLY A 108 17.16 10.24 6.82
N ARG A 109 16.41 11.25 6.33
CA ARG A 109 15.39 11.94 7.13
C ARG A 109 14.06 11.20 7.13
N ALA A 110 13.35 11.29 8.25
CA ALA A 110 11.95 10.87 8.34
C ALA A 110 11.08 11.78 7.47
N LEU A 111 10.15 11.18 6.71
CA LEU A 111 9.17 11.88 5.88
C LEU A 111 7.77 11.79 6.53
N PRO A 112 7.42 12.71 7.45
CA PRO A 112 6.11 12.71 8.09
C PRO A 112 4.99 12.95 7.07
N GLY A 113 3.85 12.27 7.27
CA GLY A 113 2.68 12.37 6.39
C GLY A 113 2.78 11.58 5.09
N ARG A 114 3.94 11.00 4.76
CA ARG A 114 4.10 10.15 3.57
C ARG A 114 3.80 8.70 3.93
N GLN A 115 3.02 8.03 3.08
CA GLN A 115 2.71 6.60 3.20
C GLN A 115 3.28 5.82 2.00
N PHE A 116 3.54 4.53 2.22
CA PHE A 116 3.83 3.61 1.12
C PHE A 116 2.52 3.31 0.39
N SER A 117 2.60 3.13 -0.92
CA SER A 117 1.44 2.84 -1.76
C SER A 117 1.00 1.39 -1.67
N ASP A 118 -0.20 1.12 -2.19
CA ASP A 118 -0.70 -0.23 -2.50
C ASP A 118 -0.72 -1.16 -1.27
N GLY A 119 -1.23 -0.66 -0.13
CA GLY A 119 -1.34 -1.43 1.11
C GLY A 119 -0.05 -1.74 1.87
N LEU A 120 1.13 -1.41 1.33
CA LEU A 120 2.42 -1.74 1.97
C LEU A 120 2.61 -1.03 3.32
N HIS A 121 2.08 0.19 3.47
CA HIS A 121 2.20 0.94 4.72
C HIS A 121 1.41 0.25 5.84
N GLN A 122 0.19 -0.19 5.56
CA GLN A 122 -0.68 -0.92 6.47
C GLN A 122 -0.09 -2.28 6.84
N ALA A 123 0.57 -2.96 5.90
CA ALA A 123 1.29 -4.19 6.18
C ALA A 123 2.49 -3.97 7.13
N LEU A 124 3.21 -2.86 7.00
CA LEU A 124 4.26 -2.46 7.95
C LEU A 124 3.69 -2.11 9.32
N GLU A 125 2.58 -1.39 9.37
CA GLU A 125 1.88 -1.10 10.62
C GLU A 125 1.46 -2.40 11.33
N ALA A 126 0.94 -3.39 10.58
CA ALA A 126 0.60 -4.71 11.10
C ALA A 126 1.83 -5.50 11.56
N LYS A 127 2.96 -5.42 10.83
CA LYS A 127 4.24 -6.06 11.20
C LYS A 127 4.75 -5.59 12.56
N GLU A 128 4.78 -4.27 12.74
CA GLU A 128 5.29 -3.60 13.94
C GLU A 128 4.27 -3.57 15.08
N GLY A 129 3.03 -4.00 14.83
CA GLY A 129 1.97 -4.08 15.83
C GLY A 129 1.43 -2.72 16.25
N VAL A 130 1.56 -1.71 15.39
CA VAL A 130 1.02 -0.36 15.61
C VAL A 130 -0.39 -0.23 15.03
N LEU A 131 -1.04 0.92 15.23
CA LEU A 131 -2.40 1.15 14.75
C LEU A 131 -2.42 1.15 13.21
N ILE A 132 -3.20 0.23 12.63
CA ILE A 132 -3.39 0.16 11.17
C ILE A 132 -4.36 1.26 10.75
N LYS A 133 -3.87 2.22 9.98
CA LYS A 133 -4.69 3.30 9.42
C LYS A 133 -5.52 2.77 8.25
N GLU A 134 -6.67 3.40 8.02
CA GLU A 134 -7.51 3.04 6.87
C GLU A 134 -6.83 3.42 5.57
N GLU A 135 -6.92 2.51 4.59
CA GLU A 135 -6.44 2.77 3.26
C GLU A 135 -7.44 3.63 2.51
N THR A 136 -7.02 4.85 2.17
CA THR A 136 -7.75 5.68 1.21
C THR A 136 -7.27 5.33 -0.18
N SER A 137 -8.12 4.72 -1.01
CA SER A 137 -7.80 4.48 -2.41
C SER A 137 -8.32 5.64 -3.26
N ILE A 138 -7.52 6.02 -4.27
CA ILE A 138 -7.92 7.01 -5.26
C ILE A 138 -8.67 6.24 -6.36
N GLY A 139 -9.99 6.44 -6.44
CA GLY A 139 -10.83 5.80 -7.45
C GLY A 139 -10.72 6.47 -8.82
N ALA A 140 -10.62 7.80 -8.83
CA ALA A 140 -10.41 8.57 -10.05
C ALA A 140 -9.69 9.89 -9.76
N THR A 141 -8.94 10.39 -10.74
CA THR A 141 -8.30 11.72 -10.66
C THR A 141 -8.29 12.39 -12.03
N ILE A 142 -8.64 13.67 -12.07
CA ILE A 142 -8.51 14.50 -13.27
C ILE A 142 -8.13 15.93 -12.89
N THR A 143 -7.30 16.58 -13.70
CA THR A 143 -6.99 18.00 -13.51
C THR A 143 -8.11 18.85 -14.11
N TYR A 144 -8.37 20.04 -13.54
CA TYR A 144 -9.37 20.95 -14.11
C TYR A 144 -9.05 21.32 -15.57
N GLN A 145 -7.77 21.48 -15.92
CA GLN A 145 -7.33 21.77 -17.28
C GLN A 145 -7.75 20.66 -18.25
N ASN A 146 -7.57 19.40 -17.87
CA ASN A 146 -7.96 18.26 -18.72
C ASN A 146 -9.47 18.05 -18.73
N PHE A 147 -10.15 18.25 -17.59
CA PHE A 147 -11.59 18.13 -17.50
C PHE A 147 -12.32 19.15 -18.39
N PHE A 148 -11.93 20.43 -18.34
CA PHE A 148 -12.54 21.47 -19.17
C PHE A 148 -12.27 21.29 -20.68
N ARG A 149 -11.17 20.62 -21.05
CA ARG A 149 -10.87 20.28 -22.46
C ARG A 149 -11.82 19.25 -23.07
N LEU A 150 -12.60 18.53 -22.26
CA LEU A 150 -13.58 17.56 -22.74
C LEU A 150 -14.84 18.23 -23.34
N TYR A 151 -15.08 19.51 -23.05
CA TYR A 151 -16.25 20.23 -23.54
C TYR A 151 -16.04 20.70 -24.99
N HIS A 152 -17.04 20.45 -25.85
CA HIS A 152 -17.03 20.91 -27.25
C HIS A 152 -16.96 22.45 -27.37
N LYS A 153 -17.52 23.18 -26.39
CA LYS A 153 -17.45 24.63 -26.29
C LYS A 153 -17.10 25.04 -24.87
N LEU A 154 -16.03 25.82 -24.71
CA LEU A 154 -15.56 26.34 -23.43
C LEU A 154 -15.70 27.87 -23.42
N SER A 155 -16.28 28.41 -22.35
CA SER A 155 -16.41 29.85 -22.11
C SER A 155 -16.23 30.15 -20.64
N GLY A 156 -15.69 31.33 -20.30
CA GLY A 156 -15.55 31.77 -18.92
C GLY A 156 -15.62 33.30 -18.82
N MET A 157 -15.94 33.79 -17.63
CA MET A 157 -15.97 35.21 -17.31
C MET A 157 -15.15 35.47 -16.05
N THR A 158 -14.37 36.55 -16.04
CA THR A 158 -13.68 37.05 -14.85
C THR A 158 -13.28 38.51 -15.08
N GLY A 159 -13.19 39.29 -14.00
CA GLY A 159 -12.73 40.68 -14.05
C GLY A 159 -11.22 40.83 -14.26
N THR A 160 -10.44 39.75 -14.16
CA THR A 160 -8.98 39.82 -14.02
C THR A 160 -8.20 38.87 -14.95
N ALA A 161 -8.77 38.46 -16.09
CA ALA A 161 -8.11 37.53 -17.01
C ALA A 161 -7.03 38.13 -17.93
N LYS A 162 -7.03 39.45 -18.16
CA LYS A 162 -6.24 40.07 -19.24
C LYS A 162 -4.78 40.35 -18.86
N THR A 163 -4.51 40.50 -17.56
CA THR A 163 -3.17 40.71 -16.98
C THR A 163 -2.30 39.48 -17.10
#